data_AF-A0A4Q2A3H3-F1
#
_entry.id   AF-A0A4Q2A3H3-F1
#
_cell.length_a   1.000
_cell.length_b   1.000
_cell.length_c   1.000
_cell.angle_alpha   90.00
_cell.angle_beta   90.00
_cell.angle_gamma   90.00
#
_symmetry.space_group_name_H-M   'P 1'
#
loop_
_entity.id
_entity.type
_entity.pdbx_description
1 polymer ?
#
loop_
_entity_poly.entity_id
_entity_poly.type
_entity_poly.pdbx_seq_one_letter_code
_entity_poly.pdbx_strand_id
1 'polypeptide(L)'
;MIKVDFNIKCFTKEELNIAYKPDEAYEGCKRCSNYNFNYSCPDLPYTAEEYLKDYDYVLFVLAEIHTESIQEHMENWDVSDFPSRVLTNHLKRLDDKEVPLSSAVSMYLYNQIKDIMTERLLLMEADLDVLGLPPGSCTRCKDCLKEIGKPCVHPDKIRHSIEALGYLVSDIYRLFFDKKLGWTKGKLSDTIHSCNVIFAKEELNVDVIRPYLEGITLTLPETKDPYI
;
A
#
# COMPACT_ATOMS: atom_id res chain seq x y z
N MET A 1 -10.83 -11.46 -13.66
CA MET A 1 -10.35 -10.12 -13.23
C MET A 1 -11.19 -9.69 -12.05
N ILE A 2 -10.58 -9.09 -11.03
CA ILE A 2 -11.23 -8.63 -9.81
C ILE A 2 -11.41 -7.11 -9.91
N LYS A 3 -12.64 -6.64 -9.66
CA LYS A 3 -12.91 -5.20 -9.59
C LYS A 3 -12.41 -4.63 -8.26
N VAL A 4 -12.04 -3.36 -8.29
CA VAL A 4 -11.59 -2.63 -7.10
C VAL A 4 -12.54 -1.47 -6.88
N ASP A 5 -13.13 -1.42 -5.69
CA ASP A 5 -13.96 -0.31 -5.28
C ASP A 5 -13.11 0.74 -4.56
N PHE A 6 -13.55 2.01 -4.59
CA PHE A 6 -12.81 3.12 -4.01
C PHE A 6 -13.69 3.93 -3.08
N ASN A 7 -13.28 4.01 -1.81
CA ASN A 7 -13.85 4.91 -0.81
C ASN A 7 -12.90 6.10 -0.64
N ILE A 8 -13.35 7.28 -1.07
CA ILE A 8 -12.53 8.49 -1.15
C ILE A 8 -13.05 9.52 -0.15
N LYS A 9 -12.15 10.07 0.66
CA LYS A 9 -12.50 11.11 1.63
C LYS A 9 -11.44 12.21 1.65
N CYS A 10 -11.88 13.46 1.73
CA CYS A 10 -11.05 14.66 1.83
C CYS A 10 -11.13 15.23 3.24
N PHE A 11 -9.99 15.67 3.77
CA PHE A 11 -9.85 16.33 5.07
C PHE A 11 -8.77 17.41 4.97
N THR A 12 -8.72 18.28 5.97
CA THR A 12 -7.57 19.16 6.20
C THR A 12 -6.40 18.37 6.79
N LYS A 13 -5.17 18.86 6.59
CA LYS A 13 -3.96 18.32 7.24
C LYS A 13 -4.05 18.47 8.77
N GLU A 14 -4.74 19.50 9.26
CA GLU A 14 -4.99 19.68 10.70
C GLU A 14 -5.82 18.54 11.27
N GLU A 15 -6.91 18.14 10.61
CA GLU A 15 -7.73 17.00 11.01
C GLU A 15 -6.94 15.68 10.99
N LEU A 16 -6.01 15.51 10.06
CA LEU A 16 -5.13 14.34 9.98
C LEU A 16 -4.17 14.21 11.18
N ASN A 17 -3.78 15.32 11.81
CA ASN A 17 -2.76 15.30 12.87
C ASN A 17 -3.16 14.48 14.10
N ILE A 18 -4.45 14.17 14.30
CA ILE A 18 -4.89 13.21 15.33
C ILE A 18 -4.30 11.81 15.13
N ALA A 19 -3.95 11.44 13.89
CA ALA A 19 -3.31 10.17 13.57
C ALA A 19 -1.77 10.28 13.53
N TYR A 20 -1.19 11.45 13.78
CA TYR A 20 0.27 11.62 13.85
C TYR A 20 0.81 11.02 15.15
N LYS A 21 1.38 9.82 15.05
CA LYS A 21 1.84 8.98 16.16
C LYS A 21 3.12 8.25 15.76
N PRO A 22 4.24 8.97 15.64
CA PRO A 22 5.45 8.47 15.01
C PRO A 22 5.99 7.21 15.70
N ASP A 23 6.00 7.16 17.03
CA ASP A 23 6.47 5.98 17.77
C ASP A 23 5.65 4.74 17.42
N GLU A 24 4.31 4.83 17.47
CA GLU A 24 3.41 3.71 17.14
C GLU A 24 3.52 3.29 15.67
N ALA A 25 3.57 4.26 14.75
CA ALA A 25 3.74 4.00 13.32
C ALA A 25 5.08 3.32 13.01
N TYR A 26 6.15 3.75 13.69
CA TYR A 26 7.49 3.20 13.49
C TYR A 26 7.63 1.80 14.09
N GLU A 27 6.93 1.46 15.16
CA GLU A 27 6.83 0.07 15.63
C GLU A 27 6.15 -0.85 14.60
N GLY A 28 5.20 -0.34 13.82
CA GLY A 28 4.69 -1.01 12.62
C GLY A 28 5.80 -1.24 11.59
N CYS A 29 6.54 -0.17 11.26
CA CYS A 29 7.64 -0.22 10.29
C CYS A 29 8.74 -1.20 10.71
N LYS A 30 9.18 -1.22 11.97
CA LYS A 30 10.25 -2.12 12.48
C LYS A 30 9.91 -3.60 12.36
N ARG A 31 8.62 -3.96 12.31
CA ARG A 31 8.13 -5.33 12.10
C ARG A 31 8.08 -5.73 10.62
N CYS A 32 8.20 -4.75 9.71
CA CYS A 32 8.24 -5.01 8.27
C CYS A 32 9.59 -5.62 7.87
N SER A 33 9.56 -6.64 7.03
CA SER A 33 10.77 -7.27 6.50
C SER A 33 11.62 -6.30 5.67
N ASN A 34 11.03 -5.24 5.11
CA ASN A 34 11.77 -4.24 4.35
C ASN A 34 12.40 -3.14 5.22
N TYR A 35 12.15 -3.11 6.53
CA TYR A 35 12.61 -2.04 7.42
C TYR A 35 14.12 -1.82 7.31
N ASN A 36 14.53 -0.57 7.11
CA ASN A 36 15.93 -0.15 6.93
C ASN A 36 16.65 -0.70 5.67
N PHE A 37 15.98 -1.55 4.88
CA PHE A 37 16.52 -2.14 3.64
C PHE A 37 15.93 -1.51 2.38
N ASN A 38 14.97 -0.60 2.54
CA ASN A 38 14.35 0.14 1.45
C ASN A 38 14.51 1.65 1.62
N TYR A 39 14.75 2.37 0.52
CA TYR A 39 14.86 3.83 0.53
C TYR A 39 13.57 4.55 0.93
N SER A 40 12.41 3.90 0.84
CA SER A 40 11.14 4.48 1.30
C SER A 40 10.87 4.31 2.80
N CYS A 41 11.69 3.54 3.53
CA CYS A 41 11.51 3.32 4.97
C CYS A 41 11.80 4.59 5.79
N PRO A 42 11.27 4.70 7.02
CA PRO A 42 11.61 5.77 7.96
C PRO A 42 13.11 5.82 8.31
N ASP A 43 13.48 6.83 9.11
CA ASP A 43 14.79 7.49 9.23
C ASP A 43 15.13 8.35 8.00
N LEU A 44 14.14 9.12 7.57
CA LEU A 44 14.25 10.06 6.45
C LEU A 44 15.14 11.25 6.81
N PRO A 45 15.82 11.87 5.84
CA PRO A 45 16.67 13.05 6.09
C PRO A 45 15.86 14.33 6.35
N TYR A 46 14.54 14.21 6.49
CA TYR A 46 13.58 15.28 6.73
C TYR A 46 12.44 14.77 7.61
N THR A 47 11.79 15.68 8.31
CA THR A 47 10.59 15.43 9.11
C THR A 47 9.33 15.40 8.25
N ALA A 48 8.24 14.83 8.79
CA ALA A 48 6.94 14.88 8.14
C ALA A 48 6.45 16.32 7.94
N GLU A 49 6.70 17.20 8.91
CA GLU A 49 6.39 18.62 8.83
C GLU A 49 7.11 19.28 7.66
N GLU A 50 8.42 19.08 7.52
CA GLU A 50 9.20 19.64 6.41
C GLU A 50 8.75 19.10 5.05
N TYR A 51 8.44 17.80 4.98
CA TYR A 51 8.04 17.13 3.73
C TYR A 51 6.63 17.53 3.27
N LEU A 52 5.74 17.79 4.21
CA LEU A 52 4.33 18.08 3.96
C LEU A 52 3.96 19.56 4.18
N LYS A 53 4.96 20.44 4.34
CA LYS A 53 4.75 21.85 4.75
C LYS A 53 3.82 22.62 3.80
N ASP A 54 3.92 22.35 2.49
CA ASP A 54 3.25 23.12 1.45
C ASP A 54 1.83 22.62 1.13
N TYR A 55 1.35 21.57 1.80
CA TYR A 55 0.04 20.95 1.54
C TYR A 55 -0.92 21.12 2.71
N ASP A 56 -2.10 21.67 2.50
CA ASP A 56 -3.06 21.93 3.58
C ASP A 56 -4.20 20.92 3.63
N TYR A 57 -4.34 20.09 2.60
CA TYR A 57 -5.40 19.10 2.45
C TYR A 57 -4.84 17.71 2.19
N VAL A 58 -5.64 16.71 2.58
CA VAL A 58 -5.36 15.30 2.35
C VAL A 58 -6.59 14.58 1.82
N LEU A 59 -6.41 13.86 0.71
CA LEU A 59 -7.35 12.86 0.21
C LEU A 59 -6.86 11.47 0.57
N PHE A 60 -7.72 10.69 1.21
CA PHE A 60 -7.56 9.25 1.32
C PHE A 60 -8.30 8.56 0.20
N VAL A 61 -7.58 7.73 -0.55
CA VAL A 61 -8.13 6.83 -1.58
C VAL A 61 -7.98 5.40 -1.06
N LEU A 62 -9.03 4.92 -0.39
CA LEU A 62 -9.09 3.56 0.12
C LEU A 62 -9.59 2.64 -0.98
N ALA A 63 -8.67 1.85 -1.55
CA ALA A 63 -9.01 0.79 -2.48
C ALA A 63 -9.50 -0.45 -1.72
N GLU A 64 -10.64 -1.01 -2.11
CA GLU A 64 -11.33 -2.12 -1.49
C GLU A 64 -11.42 -3.28 -2.50
N ILE A 65 -10.81 -4.41 -2.14
CA ILE A 65 -10.77 -5.62 -2.97
C ILE A 65 -11.60 -6.68 -2.27
N HIS A 66 -12.80 -6.89 -2.79
CA HIS A 66 -13.74 -7.91 -2.35
C HIS A 66 -13.24 -9.31 -2.74
N THR A 67 -13.07 -10.20 -1.75
CA THR A 67 -12.40 -11.49 -1.97
C THR A 67 -13.34 -12.70 -1.89
N GLU A 68 -14.65 -12.50 -1.77
CA GLU A 68 -15.64 -13.56 -1.60
C GLU A 68 -15.52 -14.61 -2.71
N SER A 69 -15.52 -14.15 -3.97
CA SER A 69 -15.34 -15.03 -5.15
C SER A 69 -13.97 -15.72 -5.21
N ILE A 70 -12.95 -15.18 -4.56
CA ILE A 70 -11.62 -15.79 -4.50
C ILE A 70 -11.63 -16.95 -3.52
N GLN A 71 -12.26 -16.75 -2.35
CA GLN A 71 -12.32 -17.74 -1.28
C GLN A 71 -12.93 -19.07 -1.76
N GLU A 72 -13.91 -19.02 -2.67
CA GLU A 72 -14.57 -20.19 -3.26
C GLU A 72 -13.65 -21.07 -4.13
N HIS A 73 -12.56 -20.51 -4.65
CA HIS A 73 -11.66 -21.20 -5.59
C HIS A 73 -10.26 -21.46 -5.02
N MET A 74 -10.00 -21.04 -3.77
CA MET A 74 -8.68 -21.12 -3.16
C MET A 74 -8.13 -22.55 -3.07
N GLU A 75 -8.99 -23.58 -2.99
CA GLU A 75 -8.56 -24.98 -2.94
C GLU A 75 -7.80 -25.46 -4.19
N ASN A 76 -7.93 -24.75 -5.32
CA ASN A 76 -7.31 -25.11 -6.59
C ASN A 76 -5.95 -24.45 -6.84
N TRP A 77 -5.41 -23.74 -5.83
CA TRP A 77 -4.14 -23.02 -5.99
C TRP A 77 -3.12 -23.39 -4.92
N ASP A 78 -1.86 -23.21 -5.30
CA ASP A 78 -0.71 -23.29 -4.42
C ASP A 78 -0.10 -21.91 -4.17
N VAL A 79 0.69 -21.79 -3.10
CA VAL A 79 1.43 -20.55 -2.78
C VAL A 79 2.31 -20.12 -3.96
N SER A 80 2.86 -21.06 -4.72
CA SER A 80 3.71 -20.77 -5.89
C SER A 80 2.99 -20.02 -7.00
N ASP A 81 1.66 -20.11 -7.05
CA ASP A 81 0.87 -19.49 -8.11
C ASP A 81 0.72 -17.97 -7.89
N PHE A 82 1.10 -17.47 -6.70
CA PHE A 82 0.96 -16.07 -6.29
C PHE A 82 2.31 -15.36 -6.11
N PRO A 83 3.17 -15.26 -7.15
CA PRO A 83 4.45 -14.60 -7.03
C PRO A 83 4.25 -13.10 -6.81
N SER A 84 4.76 -12.57 -5.70
CA SER A 84 4.78 -11.13 -5.46
C SER A 84 6.09 -10.68 -4.83
N ARG A 85 6.44 -9.40 -5.04
CA ARG A 85 7.62 -8.79 -4.40
C ARG A 85 7.44 -8.71 -2.90
N VAL A 86 6.21 -8.46 -2.45
CA VAL A 86 5.84 -8.45 -1.03
C VAL A 86 6.10 -9.82 -0.41
N LEU A 87 5.62 -10.90 -1.03
CA LEU A 87 5.87 -12.27 -0.57
C LEU A 87 7.36 -12.62 -0.60
N THR A 88 8.06 -12.29 -1.69
CA THR A 88 9.51 -12.53 -1.81
C THR A 88 10.29 -11.86 -0.68
N ASN A 89 9.99 -10.59 -0.40
CA ASN A 89 10.66 -9.84 0.66
C ASN A 89 10.26 -10.33 2.05
N HIS A 90 9.04 -10.85 2.21
CA HIS A 90 8.60 -11.49 3.44
C HIS A 90 9.36 -12.79 3.70
N LEU A 91 9.47 -13.66 2.68
CA LEU A 91 10.16 -14.95 2.76
C LEU A 91 11.67 -14.83 2.99
N LYS A 92 12.34 -13.86 2.36
CA LYS A 92 13.80 -13.63 2.53
C LYS A 92 14.26 -13.49 3.98
N ARG A 93 13.34 -13.16 4.90
CA ARG A 93 13.64 -12.74 6.28
C ARG A 93 12.82 -13.48 7.33
N LEU A 94 12.13 -14.53 6.91
CA LEU A 94 11.52 -15.50 7.82
C LEU A 94 12.40 -16.75 7.83
N ASP A 95 12.81 -17.17 9.02
CA ASP A 95 13.40 -18.50 9.21
C ASP A 95 12.30 -19.55 9.00
N ASP A 96 12.32 -20.17 7.81
CA ASP A 96 11.68 -21.45 7.48
C ASP A 96 10.24 -21.64 8.00
N LYS A 97 9.35 -20.68 7.69
CA LYS A 97 7.92 -20.80 7.96
C LYS A 97 7.14 -20.92 6.67
N GLU A 98 6.32 -21.96 6.59
CA GLU A 98 5.25 -22.07 5.60
C GLU A 98 4.37 -20.82 5.66
N VAL A 99 4.14 -20.22 4.50
CA VAL A 99 3.22 -19.08 4.35
C VAL A 99 1.84 -19.65 3.99
N PRO A 100 0.77 -19.34 4.74
CA PRO A 100 -0.57 -19.77 4.37
C PRO A 100 -0.96 -19.25 2.98
N LEU A 101 -1.68 -20.05 2.20
CA LEU A 101 -2.17 -19.64 0.88
C LEU A 101 -2.96 -18.31 0.94
N SER A 102 -3.78 -18.11 1.98
CA SER A 102 -4.49 -16.85 2.21
C SER A 102 -3.57 -15.64 2.32
N SER A 103 -2.39 -15.80 2.94
CA SER A 103 -1.38 -14.74 3.01
C SER A 103 -0.72 -14.50 1.65
N ALA A 104 -0.41 -15.56 0.89
CA ALA A 104 0.16 -15.43 -0.46
C ALA A 104 -0.80 -14.69 -1.42
N VAL A 105 -2.07 -15.09 -1.44
CA VAL A 105 -3.15 -14.43 -2.20
C VAL A 105 -3.27 -12.96 -1.80
N SER A 106 -3.33 -12.68 -0.48
CA SER A 106 -3.45 -11.32 0.03
C SER A 106 -2.27 -10.43 -0.38
N MET A 107 -1.04 -10.93 -0.23
CA MET A 107 0.17 -10.21 -0.62
C MET A 107 0.25 -9.97 -2.13
N TYR A 108 -0.22 -10.92 -2.93
CA TYR A 108 -0.27 -10.80 -4.38
C TYR A 108 -1.23 -9.72 -4.86
N LEU A 109 -2.47 -9.74 -4.38
CA LEU A 109 -3.47 -8.74 -4.72
C LEU A 109 -3.08 -7.36 -4.19
N TYR A 110 -2.61 -7.30 -2.95
CA TYR A 110 -2.11 -6.06 -2.34
C TYR A 110 -0.93 -5.48 -3.15
N ASN A 111 0.02 -6.31 -3.58
CA ASN A 111 1.13 -5.84 -4.40
C ASN A 111 0.63 -5.27 -5.75
N GLN A 112 -0.31 -5.93 -6.42
CA GLN A 112 -0.86 -5.44 -7.68
C GLN A 112 -1.54 -4.07 -7.52
N ILE A 113 -2.50 -3.94 -6.59
CA ILE A 113 -3.20 -2.66 -6.40
C ILE A 113 -2.23 -1.55 -5.99
N LYS A 114 -1.26 -1.87 -5.14
CA LYS A 114 -0.23 -0.92 -4.71
C LYS A 114 0.61 -0.43 -5.89
N ASP A 115 1.05 -1.32 -6.77
CA ASP A 115 1.87 -0.94 -7.93
C ASP A 115 1.05 -0.10 -8.91
N ILE A 116 -0.20 -0.51 -9.23
CA ILE A 116 -1.11 0.26 -10.08
C ILE A 116 -1.36 1.66 -9.50
N MET A 117 -1.74 1.74 -8.23
CA MET A 117 -2.00 3.01 -7.55
C MET A 117 -0.76 3.88 -7.48
N THR A 118 0.43 3.31 -7.29
CA THR A 118 1.66 4.09 -7.32
C THR A 118 1.86 4.77 -8.68
N GLU A 119 1.58 4.08 -9.80
CA GLU A 119 1.64 4.74 -11.12
C GLU A 119 0.54 5.81 -11.28
N ARG A 120 -0.67 5.55 -10.78
CA ARG A 120 -1.76 6.55 -10.81
C ARG A 120 -1.43 7.80 -10.02
N LEU A 121 -0.86 7.64 -8.83
CA LEU A 121 -0.40 8.75 -8.00
C LEU A 121 0.66 9.57 -8.72
N LEU A 122 1.66 8.93 -9.35
CA LEU A 122 2.66 9.67 -10.13
C LEU A 122 2.08 10.40 -11.35
N LEU A 123 1.06 9.84 -12.00
CA LEU A 123 0.34 10.53 -13.08
C LEU A 123 -0.40 11.76 -12.53
N MET A 124 -1.10 11.61 -11.40
CA MET A 124 -1.76 12.74 -10.73
C MET A 124 -0.77 13.83 -10.35
N GLU A 125 0.43 13.50 -9.85
CA GLU A 125 1.47 14.49 -9.54
C GLU A 125 2.03 15.20 -10.79
N ALA A 126 1.98 14.56 -11.96
CA ALA A 126 2.40 15.17 -13.21
C ALA A 126 1.33 16.14 -13.77
N ASP A 127 0.06 15.82 -13.54
CA ASP A 127 -1.09 16.54 -14.09
C ASP A 127 -1.67 17.58 -13.10
N LEU A 128 -1.42 17.44 -11.80
CA LEU A 128 -1.98 18.21 -10.69
C LEU A 128 -0.87 18.63 -9.70
N ASP A 129 -1.08 19.73 -8.97
CA ASP A 129 -0.16 20.22 -7.93
C ASP A 129 -0.38 19.47 -6.60
N VAL A 130 -0.04 18.17 -6.60
CA VAL A 130 -0.30 17.23 -5.51
C VAL A 130 0.92 16.36 -5.20
N LEU A 131 0.89 15.66 -4.07
CA LEU A 131 1.87 14.64 -3.67
C LEU A 131 1.17 13.33 -3.32
N GLY A 132 1.55 12.24 -3.98
CA GLY A 132 0.98 10.91 -3.77
C GLY A 132 1.84 10.01 -2.89
N LEU A 133 1.24 9.39 -1.88
CA LEU A 133 1.88 8.42 -0.99
C LEU A 133 1.17 7.06 -1.10
N PRO A 134 1.76 6.07 -1.77
CA PRO A 134 1.27 4.70 -1.76
C PRO A 134 1.56 4.03 -0.41
N PRO A 135 0.83 2.97 -0.03
CA PRO A 135 1.09 2.28 1.24
C PRO A 135 2.33 1.38 1.16
N GLY A 136 2.89 1.06 2.33
CA GLY A 136 4.04 0.16 2.45
C GLY A 136 5.33 0.67 1.80
N SER A 137 6.29 -0.24 1.56
CA SER A 137 7.60 0.11 1.02
C SER A 137 7.64 0.16 -0.51
N CYS A 138 8.51 0.97 -1.10
CA CYS A 138 8.72 1.07 -2.54
C CYS A 138 9.03 -0.30 -3.18
N THR A 139 8.40 -0.60 -4.32
CA THR A 139 8.55 -1.85 -5.07
C THR A 139 9.21 -1.66 -6.44
N ARG A 140 9.74 -0.47 -6.77
CA ARG A 140 10.26 -0.14 -8.12
C ARG A 140 11.37 -1.07 -8.64
N CYS A 141 12.21 -1.59 -7.75
CA CYS A 141 13.28 -2.53 -8.07
C CYS A 141 13.02 -3.89 -7.43
N LYS A 142 13.62 -4.95 -8.01
CA LYS A 142 13.58 -6.30 -7.43
C LYS A 142 14.37 -6.36 -6.12
N ASP A 143 15.58 -5.82 -6.13
CA ASP A 143 16.48 -5.74 -4.99
C ASP A 143 16.86 -4.27 -4.76
N CYS A 144 16.58 -3.75 -3.56
CA CYS A 144 16.83 -2.37 -3.25
C CYS A 144 18.32 -2.15 -2.96
N LEU A 145 18.95 -1.20 -3.67
CA LEU A 145 20.37 -0.91 -3.50
C LEU A 145 20.74 -0.32 -2.12
N LYS A 146 19.75 0.13 -1.33
CA LYS A 146 19.96 0.52 0.08
C LYS A 146 20.58 -0.62 0.88
N GLU A 147 20.21 -1.88 0.60
CA GLU A 147 20.73 -3.07 1.28
C GLU A 147 22.26 -3.16 1.23
N ILE A 148 22.87 -2.65 0.16
CA ILE A 148 24.32 -2.66 -0.05
C ILE A 148 24.92 -1.26 -0.02
N GLY A 149 24.21 -0.28 0.53
CA GLY A 149 24.66 1.10 0.69
C GLY A 149 24.87 1.86 -0.62
N LYS A 150 24.28 1.41 -1.74
CA LYS A 150 24.42 2.07 -3.04
C LYS A 150 23.21 2.97 -3.35
N PRO A 151 23.41 4.13 -4.02
CA PRO A 151 22.33 5.06 -4.34
C PRO A 151 21.16 4.41 -5.07
N CYS A 152 19.95 4.93 -4.86
CA CYS A 152 18.77 4.48 -5.58
C CYS A 152 18.93 4.72 -7.09
N VAL A 153 18.50 3.75 -7.90
CA VAL A 153 18.45 3.87 -9.37
C VAL A 153 17.19 4.61 -9.89
N HIS A 154 16.26 4.92 -8.99
CA HIS A 154 15.01 5.64 -9.28
C HIS A 154 14.72 6.74 -8.25
N PRO A 155 15.65 7.69 -8.01
CA PRO A 155 15.51 8.67 -6.92
C PRO A 155 14.22 9.49 -7.01
N ASP A 156 13.84 9.93 -8.20
CA ASP A 156 12.66 10.80 -8.41
C ASP A 156 11.32 10.08 -8.25
N LYS A 157 11.34 8.74 -8.24
CA LYS A 157 10.13 7.89 -8.17
C LYS A 157 9.94 7.23 -6.80
N ILE A 158 10.83 7.51 -5.83
CA ILE A 158 10.64 7.03 -4.46
C ILE A 158 9.46 7.80 -3.87
N ARG A 159 8.49 7.06 -3.32
CA ARG A 159 7.44 7.61 -2.47
C ARG A 159 7.42 6.85 -1.16
N HIS A 160 7.18 7.59 -0.08
CA HIS A 160 7.07 7.08 1.28
C HIS A 160 5.62 6.70 1.56
N SER A 161 5.40 5.70 2.41
CA SER A 161 4.07 5.54 2.99
C SER A 161 3.84 6.63 4.03
N ILE A 162 2.57 6.90 4.32
CA ILE A 162 2.23 7.85 5.39
C ILE A 162 2.73 7.37 6.77
N GLU A 163 2.88 6.05 6.98
CA GLU A 163 3.48 5.47 8.19
C GLU A 163 4.98 5.76 8.31
N ALA A 164 5.71 5.81 7.19
CA ALA A 164 7.12 6.23 7.18
C ALA A 164 7.28 7.72 7.54
N LEU A 165 6.20 8.50 7.43
CA LEU A 165 6.10 9.88 7.90
C LEU A 165 5.49 9.98 9.32
N GLY A 166 5.24 8.85 10.00
CA GLY A 166 4.81 8.85 11.39
C GLY A 166 3.30 8.89 11.62
N TYR A 167 2.46 8.79 10.58
CA TYR A 167 1.01 8.69 10.75
C TYR A 167 0.58 7.24 10.91
N LEU A 168 -0.19 6.94 11.96
CA LEU A 168 -0.64 5.59 12.27
C LEU A 168 -1.85 5.20 11.40
N VAL A 169 -1.62 4.32 10.43
CA VAL A 169 -2.65 3.90 9.47
C VAL A 169 -3.84 3.18 10.13
N SER A 170 -3.64 2.45 11.23
CA SER A 170 -4.78 1.85 11.94
C SER A 170 -5.75 2.89 12.51
N ASP A 171 -5.25 4.06 12.92
CA ASP A 171 -6.10 5.18 13.31
C ASP A 171 -6.74 5.85 12.12
N ILE A 172 -6.07 5.94 10.97
CA ILE A 172 -6.67 6.46 9.74
C ILE A 172 -7.90 5.64 9.34
N TYR A 173 -7.78 4.31 9.34
CA TYR A 173 -8.91 3.42 9.05
C TYR A 173 -10.05 3.60 10.06
N ARG A 174 -9.73 3.68 11.35
CA ARG A 174 -10.73 3.80 12.41
C ARG A 174 -11.44 5.15 12.40
N LEU A 175 -10.68 6.25 12.34
CA LEU A 175 -11.19 7.61 12.49
C LEU A 175 -11.87 8.12 11.22
N PHE A 176 -11.28 7.83 10.05
CA PHE A 176 -11.78 8.39 8.80
C PHE A 176 -12.67 7.42 8.03
N PHE A 177 -12.55 6.11 8.23
CA PHE A 177 -13.35 5.12 7.50
C PHE A 177 -14.28 4.27 8.37
N ASP A 178 -14.26 4.44 9.69
CA ASP A 178 -14.98 3.58 10.65
C ASP A 178 -14.68 2.08 10.43
N LYS A 179 -13.41 1.79 10.08
CA LYS A 179 -12.92 0.45 9.79
C LYS A 179 -11.86 0.05 10.80
N LYS A 180 -11.90 -1.20 11.24
CA LYS A 180 -10.84 -1.78 12.07
C LYS A 180 -9.93 -2.64 11.21
N LEU A 181 -8.63 -2.34 11.25
CA LEU A 181 -7.63 -3.27 10.70
C LEU A 181 -7.55 -4.50 11.61
N GLY A 182 -7.78 -5.68 11.03
CA GLY A 182 -7.71 -6.94 11.75
C GLY A 182 -7.30 -8.05 10.78
N TRP A 183 -6.20 -8.73 11.10
CA TRP A 183 -5.78 -9.94 10.39
C TRP A 183 -6.31 -11.16 11.13
N THR A 184 -7.04 -12.02 10.43
CA THR A 184 -7.37 -13.35 10.92
C THR A 184 -6.35 -14.33 10.38
N LYS A 185 -5.54 -14.92 11.27
CA LYS A 185 -4.49 -15.87 10.86
C LYS A 185 -5.12 -17.05 10.10
N GLY A 186 -4.59 -17.35 8.91
CA GLY A 186 -4.99 -18.51 8.11
C GLY A 186 -6.26 -18.32 7.26
N LYS A 187 -7.08 -17.29 7.50
CA LYS A 187 -8.26 -16.99 6.69
C LYS A 187 -8.00 -15.77 5.80
N LEU A 188 -8.39 -15.83 4.53
CA LEU A 188 -8.42 -14.65 3.67
C LEU A 188 -9.46 -13.67 4.20
N SER A 189 -9.09 -12.40 4.36
CA SER A 189 -10.03 -11.36 4.78
C SER A 189 -11.07 -11.12 3.68
N ASP A 190 -12.34 -10.98 4.03
CA ASP A 190 -13.44 -10.74 3.08
C ASP A 190 -13.20 -9.48 2.22
N THR A 191 -12.42 -8.51 2.73
CA THR A 191 -11.98 -7.36 1.96
C THR A 191 -10.53 -7.01 2.26
N ILE A 192 -9.69 -7.01 1.24
CA ILE A 192 -8.33 -6.47 1.32
C ILE A 192 -8.40 -4.97 1.05
N HIS A 193 -7.72 -4.19 1.87
CA HIS A 193 -7.70 -2.74 1.74
C HIS A 193 -6.30 -2.22 1.40
N SER A 194 -6.23 -1.20 0.54
CA SER A 194 -5.02 -0.43 0.27
C SER A 194 -5.30 1.06 0.42
N CYS A 195 -4.76 1.67 1.47
CA CYS A 195 -4.92 3.10 1.72
C CYS A 195 -3.83 3.88 1.01
N ASN A 196 -4.21 4.65 -0.01
CA ASN A 196 -3.34 5.56 -0.73
C ASN A 196 -3.69 7.00 -0.31
N VAL A 197 -2.70 7.88 -0.26
CA VAL A 197 -2.87 9.23 0.25
C VAL A 197 -2.44 10.24 -0.81
N ILE A 198 -3.18 11.32 -0.96
CA ILE A 198 -2.86 12.45 -1.82
C ILE A 198 -2.85 13.70 -0.96
N PHE A 199 -1.72 14.38 -0.89
CA PHE A 199 -1.60 15.70 -0.28
C PHE A 199 -1.78 16.79 -1.34
N ALA A 200 -2.50 17.85 -1.00
CA ALA A 200 -2.82 18.94 -1.92
C ALA A 200 -2.75 20.30 -1.20
N LYS A 201 -2.38 21.35 -1.95
CA LYS A 201 -2.30 22.72 -1.41
C LYS A 201 -3.69 23.30 -1.18
N GLU A 202 -4.63 22.94 -2.04
CA GLU A 202 -6.03 23.36 -1.98
C GLU A 202 -6.94 22.13 -1.85
N GLU A 203 -8.18 22.34 -1.42
CA GLU A 203 -9.17 21.27 -1.32
C GLU A 203 -9.43 20.68 -2.71
N LEU A 204 -9.12 19.38 -2.88
CA LEU A 204 -9.37 18.68 -4.13
C LEU A 204 -10.80 18.15 -4.17
N ASN A 205 -11.54 18.51 -5.21
CA ASN A 205 -12.76 17.80 -5.54
C ASN A 205 -12.42 16.36 -5.93
N VAL A 206 -13.04 15.39 -5.25
CA VAL A 206 -12.87 13.95 -5.51
C VAL A 206 -13.14 13.56 -6.97
N ASP A 207 -13.98 14.31 -7.68
CA ASP A 207 -14.31 14.06 -9.09
C ASP A 207 -13.10 14.28 -10.02
N VAL A 208 -12.15 15.13 -9.63
CA VAL A 208 -10.91 15.38 -10.40
C VAL A 208 -10.03 14.14 -10.47
N ILE A 209 -10.04 13.30 -9.42
CA ILE A 209 -9.20 12.10 -9.37
C ILE A 209 -9.90 10.85 -9.91
N ARG A 210 -11.23 10.87 -10.12
CA ARG A 210 -11.99 9.70 -10.62
C ARG A 210 -11.45 9.13 -11.93
N PRO A 211 -11.10 9.92 -12.97
CA PRO A 211 -10.61 9.38 -14.23
C PRO A 211 -9.34 8.53 -14.09
N TYR A 212 -8.51 8.79 -13.07
CA TYR A 212 -7.29 8.01 -12.81
C TYR A 212 -7.59 6.65 -12.18
N LEU A 213 -8.75 6.50 -11.55
CA LEU A 213 -9.17 5.27 -10.86
C LEU A 213 -10.01 4.35 -11.76
N GLU A 214 -10.55 4.89 -12.85
CA GLU A 214 -11.37 4.15 -13.80
C GLU A 214 -10.61 2.97 -14.44
N GLY A 215 -11.34 1.85 -14.60
CA GLY A 215 -10.82 0.65 -15.26
C GLY A 215 -9.78 -0.13 -14.45
N ILE A 216 -9.46 0.26 -13.22
CA ILE A 216 -8.55 -0.52 -12.37
C ILE A 216 -9.19 -1.89 -12.06
N THR A 217 -8.47 -2.93 -12.44
CA THR A 217 -8.81 -4.32 -12.14
C THR A 217 -7.56 -5.09 -11.77
N LEU A 218 -7.72 -6.14 -10.98
CA LEU A 218 -6.63 -7.04 -10.60
C LEU A 218 -6.77 -8.38 -11.33
N THR A 219 -5.66 -9.03 -11.60
CA THR A 219 -5.65 -10.36 -12.23
C THR A 219 -5.39 -11.44 -11.19
N LEU A 220 -6.02 -12.59 -11.36
CA LEU A 220 -5.66 -13.81 -10.65
C LEU A 220 -4.79 -14.67 -11.56
N PRO A 221 -3.94 -15.55 -10.99
CA PRO A 221 -3.27 -16.60 -11.76
C PRO A 221 -4.31 -17.47 -12.48
N GLU A 222 -3.94 -18.02 -13.63
CA GLU A 222 -4.76 -19.04 -14.27
C GLU A 222 -4.88 -20.25 -13.33
N THR A 223 -6.09 -20.77 -13.14
CA THR A 223 -6.31 -22.01 -12.41
C THR A 223 -5.59 -23.14 -13.13
N LYS A 224 -4.74 -23.90 -12.45
CA LYS A 224 -4.26 -25.17 -12.98
C LYS A 224 -5.48 -26.07 -13.11
N ASP A 225 -5.82 -26.46 -14.33
CA ASP A 225 -6.81 -27.51 -14.53
C ASP A 225 -6.23 -28.80 -13.93
N PRO A 226 -6.84 -29.39 -12.89
CA PRO A 226 -6.32 -30.63 -12.30
C PRO A 226 -6.41 -31.84 -13.26
N TYR A 227 -7.00 -31.67 -14.45
CA TYR A 227 -7.17 -32.70 -15.47
C TYR A 227 -6.32 -32.51 -16.74
N ILE A 228 -5.35 -31.57 -16.73
CA ILE A 228 -4.34 -31.42 -17.81
C ILE A 228 -2.93 -31.69 -17.27
#